data_AF-A0A2R4T0R2-F1
#
_entry.id   AF-A0A2R4T0R2-F1
#
_cell.length_a   1.000
_cell.length_b   1.000
_cell.length_c   1.000
_cell.angle_alpha   90.00
_cell.angle_beta   90.00
_cell.angle_gamma   90.00
#
_symmetry.space_group_name_H-M   'P 1'
#
loop_
_entity.id
_entity.type
_entity.pdbx_description
1 polymer ?
#
loop_
_entity_poly.entity_id
_entity_poly.type
_entity_poly.pdbx_seq_one_letter_code
_entity_poly.pdbx_strand_id
1 'polypeptide(L)'
;MGVLDSAPAAVSGTTVSYLNVRTARALVKKDEKLYANFNRYGIPEYASIGYTSNSLRTLMGFDERDVQTSLVVGDLSNRLTGDFDKDAISKALAKRDYRAEKSGRGMRLSNGKDRQYEVTGDVLVGESKKEGLSPLVPEGKTLADDSLYKAVAKCLGSDVYEANFFGKERPRAISRLFAVGGRIGDDGAPSETLCALATNDEKAQEIAKRLRTETTKGKRYAGTEVSVTEGDMPMVTMTWKNTSASGMHPADELRFATLLMHLVK
;
A
#
# COMPACT_ATOMS: atom_id res chain seq x y z
N MET A 1 -13.25 0.78 -3.18
CA MET A 1 -11.96 0.50 -2.53
C MET A 1 -11.91 1.25 -1.20
N GLY A 2 -12.46 0.65 -0.13
CA GLY A 2 -12.75 1.35 1.13
C GLY A 2 -11.53 1.82 1.96
N VAL A 3 -10.32 1.45 1.53
CA VAL A 3 -9.09 1.81 2.24
C VAL A 3 -8.80 3.31 2.20
N LEU A 4 -9.14 3.98 1.09
CA LEU A 4 -8.91 5.42 0.94
C LEU A 4 -9.78 6.26 1.87
N ASP A 5 -10.91 5.72 2.34
CA ASP A 5 -11.78 6.34 3.35
C ASP A 5 -11.11 6.40 4.73
N SER A 6 -10.03 5.65 4.92
CA SER A 6 -9.27 5.62 6.18
C SER A 6 -7.95 6.40 6.14
N ALA A 7 -7.61 6.96 4.98
CA ALA A 7 -6.39 7.76 4.79
C ALA A 7 -6.76 9.26 4.75
N PRO A 8 -6.25 10.11 5.67
CA PRO A 8 -6.49 11.54 5.65
C PRO A 8 -6.02 12.21 4.34
N ALA A 9 -6.74 13.21 3.84
CA ALA A 9 -6.33 13.94 2.63
C ALA A 9 -4.95 14.61 2.76
N ALA A 10 -4.52 14.91 3.99
CA ALA A 10 -3.21 15.49 4.29
C ALA A 10 -2.02 14.61 3.84
N VAL A 11 -2.23 13.30 3.69
CA VAL A 11 -1.16 12.38 3.27
C VAL A 11 -1.06 12.24 1.75
N SER A 12 -1.82 13.02 0.99
CA SER A 12 -1.96 12.87 -0.47
C SER A 12 -0.66 12.99 -1.27
N GLY A 13 0.39 13.62 -0.73
CA GLY A 13 1.74 13.70 -1.33
C GLY A 13 2.70 12.57 -0.93
N THR A 14 2.22 11.58 -0.16
CA THR A 14 3.02 10.45 0.34
C THR A 14 2.58 9.16 -0.35
N THR A 15 3.44 8.15 -0.39
CA THR A 15 3.05 6.80 -0.82
C THR A 15 2.03 6.22 0.15
N VAL A 16 0.99 5.59 -0.39
CA VAL A 16 -0.07 4.91 0.37
C VAL A 16 -0.22 3.49 -0.15
N SER A 17 0.06 2.52 0.70
CA SER A 17 0.14 1.10 0.36
C SER A 17 -0.94 0.32 1.09
N TYR A 18 -1.79 -0.38 0.36
CA TYR A 18 -2.82 -1.27 0.88
C TYR A 18 -2.46 -2.73 0.60
N LEU A 19 -2.75 -3.60 1.55
CA LEU A 19 -2.67 -5.05 1.38
C LEU A 19 -3.82 -5.75 2.11
N ASN A 20 -4.49 -6.67 1.43
CA ASN A 20 -5.33 -7.69 2.03
C ASN A 20 -4.45 -8.82 2.56
N VAL A 21 -4.25 -8.85 3.88
CA VAL A 21 -3.30 -9.78 4.53
C VAL A 21 -3.73 -11.23 4.38
N ARG A 22 -5.04 -11.51 4.41
CA ARG A 22 -5.56 -12.87 4.21
C ARG A 22 -5.22 -13.39 2.81
N THR A 23 -5.46 -12.59 1.78
CA THR A 23 -5.15 -12.97 0.40
C THR A 23 -3.64 -13.08 0.19
N ALA A 24 -2.86 -12.14 0.71
CA ALA A 24 -1.40 -12.17 0.65
C ALA A 24 -0.83 -13.46 1.25
N ARG A 25 -1.32 -13.88 2.44
CA ARG A 25 -0.94 -15.16 3.07
C ARG A 25 -1.28 -16.36 2.20
N ALA A 26 -2.44 -16.37 1.56
CA ALA A 26 -2.84 -17.44 0.66
C ALA A 26 -1.93 -17.52 -0.58
N LEU A 27 -1.54 -16.37 -1.13
CA LEU A 27 -0.61 -16.28 -2.26
C LEU A 27 0.79 -16.77 -1.87
N VAL A 28 1.34 -16.31 -0.74
CA VAL A 28 2.64 -16.78 -0.19
C VAL A 28 2.63 -18.28 0.02
N LYS A 29 1.54 -18.85 0.55
CA LYS A 29 1.42 -20.31 0.72
C LYS A 29 1.40 -21.06 -0.62
N LYS A 30 0.84 -20.46 -1.67
CA LYS A 30 0.74 -21.05 -3.01
C LYS A 30 2.08 -21.05 -3.74
N ASP A 31 2.84 -19.95 -3.65
CA ASP A 31 4.17 -19.81 -4.26
C ASP A 31 5.02 -18.81 -3.46
N GLU A 32 5.72 -19.31 -2.44
CA GLU A 32 6.51 -18.48 -1.53
C GLU A 32 7.59 -17.68 -2.26
N LYS A 33 8.18 -18.26 -3.31
CA LYS A 33 9.21 -17.59 -4.09
C LYS A 33 8.62 -16.45 -4.88
N LEU A 34 7.49 -16.65 -5.58
CA LEU A 34 6.86 -15.59 -6.36
C LEU A 34 6.38 -14.44 -5.47
N TYR A 35 5.77 -14.73 -4.32
CA TYR A 35 5.15 -13.74 -3.43
C TYR A 35 6.03 -13.32 -2.25
N ALA A 36 7.35 -13.50 -2.34
CA ALA A 36 8.27 -13.19 -1.24
C ALA A 36 8.15 -11.76 -0.68
N ASN A 37 7.77 -10.79 -1.51
CA ASN A 37 7.51 -9.40 -1.09
C ASN A 37 6.36 -9.27 -0.07
N PHE A 38 5.44 -10.24 -0.02
CA PHE A 38 4.35 -10.28 0.94
C PHE A 38 4.69 -11.01 2.24
N ASN A 39 5.91 -11.53 2.42
CA ASN A 39 6.25 -12.31 3.62
C ASN A 39 6.18 -11.50 4.93
N ARG A 40 6.11 -10.17 4.85
CA ARG A 40 5.90 -9.27 5.99
C ARG A 40 4.46 -8.72 6.08
N TYR A 41 3.60 -9.11 5.14
CA TYR A 41 2.17 -8.80 5.12
C TYR A 41 1.82 -7.32 5.28
N GLY A 42 2.70 -6.43 4.83
CA GLY A 42 2.51 -4.98 4.98
C GLY A 42 2.47 -4.52 6.45
N ILE A 43 2.98 -5.29 7.41
CA ILE A 43 3.02 -4.92 8.83
C ILE A 43 4.42 -4.35 9.14
N PRO A 44 4.57 -3.02 9.34
CA PRO A 44 5.87 -2.39 9.55
C PRO A 44 6.64 -2.94 10.75
N GLU A 45 5.95 -3.46 11.76
CA GLU A 45 6.53 -4.04 12.97
C GLU A 45 7.43 -5.25 12.68
N TYR A 46 7.27 -5.92 11.52
CA TYR A 46 8.24 -6.94 11.07
C TYR A 46 9.66 -6.37 10.86
N ALA A 47 9.80 -5.09 10.52
CA ALA A 47 11.13 -4.46 10.45
C ALA A 47 11.81 -4.39 11.83
N SER A 48 11.01 -4.26 12.90
CA SER A 48 11.51 -4.28 14.29
C SER A 48 11.85 -5.69 14.79
N ILE A 49 11.33 -6.74 14.14
CA ILE A 49 11.67 -8.13 14.46
C ILE A 49 13.11 -8.44 14.03
N GLY A 50 13.50 -8.04 12.81
CA GLY A 50 14.89 -8.14 12.33
C GLY A 50 15.56 -9.51 12.62
N TYR A 51 16.87 -9.48 12.92
CA TYR A 51 17.68 -10.67 13.31
C TYR A 51 17.40 -11.16 14.74
N THR A 52 16.41 -10.60 15.44
CA THR A 52 16.05 -11.09 16.76
C THR A 52 15.18 -12.33 16.60
N SER A 53 15.38 -13.37 17.43
CA SER A 53 14.54 -14.57 17.43
C SER A 53 13.12 -14.34 17.97
N ASN A 54 12.66 -13.09 18.02
CA ASN A 54 11.37 -12.71 18.57
C ASN A 54 10.28 -12.83 17.51
N SER A 55 9.06 -13.18 17.94
CA SER A 55 7.88 -13.17 17.07
C SER A 55 7.15 -11.83 17.16
N LEU A 56 6.29 -11.54 16.17
CA LEU A 56 5.37 -10.39 16.22
C LEU A 56 4.50 -10.46 17.48
N ARG A 57 4.04 -11.67 17.84
CA ARG A 57 3.25 -11.93 19.05
C ARG A 57 4.00 -11.54 20.32
N THR A 58 5.30 -11.83 20.40
CA THR A 58 6.14 -11.45 21.54
C THR A 58 6.34 -9.93 21.62
N LEU A 59 6.56 -9.28 20.48
CA LEU A 59 6.90 -7.86 20.42
C LEU A 59 5.69 -6.93 20.53
N MET A 60 4.56 -7.35 19.99
CA MET A 60 3.39 -6.52 19.76
C MET A 60 2.10 -7.07 20.36
N GLY A 61 2.06 -8.34 20.79
CA GLY A 61 0.87 -8.97 21.36
C GLY A 61 -0.13 -9.55 20.35
N PHE A 62 0.17 -9.47 19.05
CA PHE A 62 -0.63 -10.03 17.95
C PHE A 62 0.27 -10.69 16.89
N ASP A 63 -0.27 -11.48 15.98
CA ASP A 63 0.44 -11.98 14.79
C ASP A 63 -0.31 -11.71 13.47
N GLU A 64 0.26 -12.11 12.33
CA GLU A 64 -0.31 -11.83 11.00
C GLU A 64 -1.68 -12.47 10.77
N ARG A 65 -2.10 -13.44 11.58
CA ARG A 65 -3.44 -14.05 11.50
C ARG A 65 -4.51 -13.15 12.12
N ASP A 66 -4.10 -12.31 13.05
CA ASP A 66 -4.96 -11.34 13.73
C ASP A 66 -5.23 -10.13 12.80
N VAL A 67 -4.48 -9.97 11.70
CA VAL A 67 -4.61 -8.87 10.74
C VAL A 67 -5.39 -9.28 9.49
N GLN A 68 -6.41 -8.50 9.14
CA GLN A 68 -7.20 -8.65 7.91
C GLN A 68 -6.67 -7.77 6.78
N THR A 69 -6.41 -6.49 7.04
CA THR A 69 -5.83 -5.57 6.05
C THR A 69 -4.75 -4.71 6.68
N SER A 70 -3.77 -4.33 5.86
CA SER A 70 -2.81 -3.29 6.20
C SER A 70 -2.96 -2.11 5.25
N LEU A 71 -2.92 -0.91 5.81
CA LEU A 71 -2.68 0.34 5.12
C LEU A 71 -1.41 0.95 5.70
N VAL A 72 -0.43 1.26 4.86
CA VAL A 72 0.80 1.95 5.25
C VAL A 72 0.85 3.29 4.51
N VAL A 73 1.19 4.35 5.22
CA VAL A 73 1.44 5.68 4.66
C VAL A 73 2.87 6.05 4.96
N GLY A 74 3.61 6.39 3.90
CA GLY A 74 5.03 6.68 4.00
C GLY A 74 5.82 5.45 4.39
N ASP A 75 6.75 5.61 5.32
CA ASP A 75 7.70 4.55 5.65
C ASP A 75 7.21 3.65 6.78
N LEU A 76 6.54 4.25 7.77
CA LEU A 76 6.25 3.54 9.01
C LEU A 76 4.81 3.59 9.39
N SER A 77 4.12 4.72 9.19
CA SER A 77 2.78 4.91 9.75
C SER A 77 1.78 3.97 9.11
N ASN A 78 0.93 3.33 9.92
CA ASN A 78 0.02 2.30 9.44
C ASN A 78 -1.33 2.29 10.15
N ARG A 79 -2.30 1.70 9.46
CA ARG A 79 -3.57 1.26 10.00
C ARG A 79 -3.75 -0.20 9.64
N LEU A 80 -3.86 -1.04 10.65
CA LEU A 80 -4.20 -2.45 10.53
C LEU A 80 -5.66 -2.62 10.93
N THR A 81 -6.42 -3.40 10.16
CA THR A 81 -7.73 -3.91 10.58
C THR A 81 -7.60 -5.38 10.92
N GLY A 82 -8.39 -5.88 11.86
CA GLY A 82 -8.14 -7.20 12.42
C GLY A 82 -9.04 -7.60 13.58
N ASP A 83 -8.55 -8.56 14.35
CA ASP A 83 -9.07 -8.94 15.66
C ASP A 83 -7.94 -8.76 16.67
N PHE A 84 -8.00 -7.69 17.45
CA PHE A 84 -6.90 -7.25 18.31
C PHE A 84 -7.27 -7.36 19.80
N ASP A 85 -6.51 -8.17 20.52
CA ASP A 85 -6.55 -8.20 21.99
C ASP A 85 -5.75 -7.01 22.55
N LYS A 86 -6.50 -5.97 22.95
CA LYS A 86 -5.96 -4.76 23.59
C LYS A 86 -5.08 -5.06 24.80
N ASP A 87 -5.43 -6.04 25.61
CA ASP A 87 -4.70 -6.34 26.85
C ASP A 87 -3.39 -7.06 26.52
N ALA A 88 -3.42 -7.98 25.54
CA ALA A 88 -2.22 -8.63 25.03
C ALA A 88 -1.24 -7.62 24.41
N ILE A 89 -1.73 -6.70 23.57
CA ILE A 89 -0.92 -5.64 22.97
C ILE A 89 -0.32 -4.73 24.05
N SER A 90 -1.13 -4.33 25.03
CA SER A 90 -0.68 -3.47 26.13
C SER A 90 0.39 -4.13 26.98
N LYS A 91 0.21 -5.41 27.30
CA LYS A 91 1.19 -6.20 28.04
C LYS A 91 2.49 -6.39 27.26
N ALA A 92 2.43 -6.55 25.93
CA ALA A 92 3.62 -6.66 25.09
C ALA A 92 4.39 -5.33 25.03
N LEU A 93 3.68 -4.22 24.77
CA LEU A 93 4.27 -2.90 24.65
C LEU A 93 4.76 -2.32 26.00
N ALA A 94 4.14 -2.70 27.13
CA ALA A 94 4.61 -2.31 28.47
C ALA A 94 6.03 -2.80 28.76
N LYS A 95 6.44 -3.96 28.20
CA LYS A 95 7.83 -4.47 28.30
C LYS A 95 8.84 -3.61 27.53
N ARG A 96 8.37 -2.62 26.78
CA ARG A 96 9.13 -1.70 25.94
C ARG A 96 8.89 -0.24 26.35
N ASP A 97 8.51 -0.04 27.61
CA ASP A 97 8.25 1.26 28.24
C ASP A 97 7.07 2.07 27.67
N TYR A 98 6.16 1.42 26.93
CA TYR A 98 4.91 2.07 26.55
C TYR A 98 3.95 2.12 27.73
N ARG A 99 3.29 3.25 27.89
CA ARG A 99 2.21 3.46 28.85
C ARG A 99 0.88 3.47 28.12
N ALA A 100 -0.07 2.72 28.66
CA ALA A 100 -1.44 2.69 28.18
C ALA A 100 -2.26 3.80 28.83
N GLU A 101 -2.98 4.55 28.01
CA GLU A 101 -3.93 5.57 28.40
C GLU A 101 -5.26 5.31 27.69
N LYS A 102 -6.38 5.51 28.38
CA LYS A 102 -7.70 5.37 27.75
C LYS A 102 -7.90 6.50 26.72
N SER A 103 -8.22 6.15 25.48
CA SER A 103 -8.44 7.11 24.39
C SER A 103 -9.79 6.84 23.74
N GLY A 104 -10.78 7.71 23.95
CA GLY A 104 -12.10 7.60 23.32
C GLY A 104 -12.68 6.17 23.36
N ARG A 105 -12.73 5.51 22.19
CA ARG A 105 -13.24 4.14 21.99
C ARG A 105 -12.20 3.02 22.13
N GLY A 106 -10.93 3.37 22.28
CA GLY A 106 -9.80 2.45 22.31
C GLY A 106 -8.81 2.74 23.42
N MET A 107 -7.56 2.38 23.16
CA MET A 107 -6.44 2.55 24.07
C MET A 107 -5.27 3.16 23.31
N ARG A 108 -4.70 4.23 23.85
CA ARG A 108 -3.49 4.86 23.33
C ARG A 108 -2.29 4.34 24.09
N LEU A 109 -1.26 3.93 23.36
CA LEU A 109 0.01 3.43 23.89
C LEU A 109 1.13 4.33 23.39
N SER A 110 1.91 4.89 24.32
CA SER A 110 3.02 5.81 24.00
C SER A 110 4.17 5.63 24.99
N ASN A 111 5.40 5.75 24.50
CA ASN A 111 6.60 5.85 25.34
C ASN A 111 7.24 7.25 25.33
N GLY A 112 6.56 8.24 24.72
CA GLY A 112 7.00 9.64 24.60
C GLY A 112 8.17 9.89 23.63
N LYS A 113 8.90 8.85 23.23
CA LYS A 113 10.11 8.95 22.40
C LYS A 113 9.82 8.59 20.95
N ASP A 114 9.15 7.47 20.75
CA ASP A 114 9.03 6.79 19.48
C ASP A 114 7.63 6.96 18.87
N ARG A 115 7.18 5.90 18.22
CA ARG A 115 5.87 5.68 17.66
C ARG A 115 4.80 5.64 18.76
N GLN A 116 3.59 6.05 18.41
CA GLN A 116 2.42 5.87 19.25
C GLN A 116 1.49 4.86 18.58
N TYR A 117 0.76 4.12 19.40
CA TYR A 117 -0.27 3.22 18.92
C TYR A 117 -1.62 3.60 19.49
N GLU A 118 -2.67 3.42 18.70
CA GLU A 118 -4.04 3.49 19.15
C GLU A 118 -4.76 2.19 18.73
N VAL A 119 -5.39 1.51 19.69
CA VAL A 119 -5.91 0.15 19.52
C VAL A 119 -7.37 0.06 19.97
N THR A 120 -8.22 -0.48 19.11
CA THR A 120 -9.55 -1.00 19.42
C THR A 120 -9.57 -2.52 19.26
N GLY A 121 -10.72 -3.18 19.40
CA GLY A 121 -10.82 -4.62 19.12
C GLY A 121 -10.64 -4.95 17.63
N ASP A 122 -10.84 -3.98 16.75
CA ASP A 122 -10.92 -4.17 15.29
C ASP A 122 -9.86 -3.39 14.50
N VAL A 123 -9.19 -2.42 15.11
CA VAL A 123 -8.21 -1.55 14.46
C VAL A 123 -7.00 -1.32 15.36
N LEU A 124 -5.81 -1.36 14.74
CA LEU A 124 -4.57 -0.87 15.32
C LEU A 124 -4.01 0.20 14.40
N VAL A 125 -3.85 1.42 14.90
CA VAL A 125 -3.14 2.50 14.21
C VAL A 125 -1.79 2.68 14.87
N GLY A 126 -0.73 2.64 14.09
CA GLY A 126 0.60 3.04 14.54
C GLY A 126 0.99 4.33 13.85
N GLU A 127 1.35 5.35 14.61
CA GLU A 127 1.73 6.66 14.09
C GLU A 127 3.17 7.00 14.46
N SER A 128 3.99 7.30 13.45
CA SER A 128 5.25 8.00 13.69
C SER A 128 4.98 9.51 13.80
N LYS A 129 5.72 10.24 14.65
CA LYS A 129 5.55 11.69 14.85
C LYS A 129 5.58 12.55 13.57
N LYS A 130 5.97 11.98 12.41
CA LYS A 130 6.15 12.67 11.14
C LYS A 130 4.98 12.49 10.15
N GLU A 131 4.12 11.49 10.30
CA GLU A 131 3.17 11.11 9.26
C GLU A 131 1.77 10.91 9.89
N GLY A 132 0.86 11.86 9.63
CA GLY A 132 -0.43 11.98 10.29
C GLY A 132 -1.47 10.96 9.83
N LEU A 133 -1.43 9.75 10.39
CA LEU A 133 -2.48 8.73 10.27
C LEU A 133 -3.43 8.69 11.47
N SER A 134 -3.11 9.41 12.54
CA SER A 134 -3.98 9.59 13.70
C SER A 134 -4.99 10.72 13.46
N PRO A 135 -6.22 10.64 14.01
CA PRO A 135 -6.71 9.61 14.95
C PRO A 135 -7.27 8.34 14.29
N LEU A 136 -7.66 7.34 15.10
CA LEU A 136 -8.33 6.08 14.70
C LEU A 136 -9.44 6.23 13.66
N VAL A 137 -10.06 7.40 13.56
CA VAL A 137 -10.97 7.78 12.49
C VAL A 137 -10.40 9.07 11.89
N PRO A 138 -10.12 9.12 10.57
CA PRO A 138 -9.65 10.36 9.97
C PRO A 138 -10.69 11.47 10.18
N GLU A 139 -10.25 12.63 10.65
CA GLU A 139 -11.11 13.81 10.76
C GLU A 139 -11.14 14.56 9.42
N GLY A 140 -12.34 14.95 8.96
CA GLY A 140 -12.51 15.73 7.74
C GLY A 140 -12.39 14.91 6.46
N LYS A 141 -11.72 15.48 5.44
CA LYS A 141 -11.60 14.86 4.12
C LYS A 141 -10.57 13.75 4.09
N THR A 142 -10.87 12.73 3.33
CA THR A 142 -10.00 11.56 3.12
C THR A 142 -9.46 11.55 1.69
N LEU A 143 -8.53 10.64 1.39
CA LEU A 143 -8.12 10.40 0.00
C LEU A 143 -9.28 9.90 -0.86
N ALA A 144 -10.28 9.26 -0.26
CA ALA A 144 -11.47 8.85 -0.98
C ALA A 144 -12.32 10.04 -1.45
N ASP A 145 -12.16 11.24 -0.89
CA ASP A 145 -12.85 12.46 -1.37
C ASP A 145 -12.15 13.10 -2.58
N ASP A 146 -10.90 12.71 -2.83
CA ASP A 146 -10.04 13.31 -3.84
C ASP A 146 -10.30 12.74 -5.24
N SER A 147 -10.56 13.62 -6.21
CA SER A 147 -10.94 13.18 -7.56
C SER A 147 -9.85 12.39 -8.29
N LEU A 148 -8.56 12.68 -8.03
CA LEU A 148 -7.46 11.95 -8.67
C LEU A 148 -7.34 10.53 -8.09
N TYR A 149 -7.44 10.40 -6.77
CA TYR A 149 -7.44 9.10 -6.10
C TYR A 149 -8.68 8.28 -6.48
N LYS A 150 -9.87 8.90 -6.58
CA LYS A 150 -11.08 8.25 -7.09
C LYS A 150 -10.87 7.70 -8.50
N ALA A 151 -10.28 8.48 -9.41
CA ALA A 151 -10.05 8.06 -10.79
C ALA A 151 -9.06 6.89 -10.88
N VAL A 152 -7.93 6.97 -10.16
CA VAL A 152 -6.93 5.90 -10.15
C VAL A 152 -7.46 4.63 -9.45
N ALA A 153 -8.18 4.76 -8.33
CA ALA A 153 -8.80 3.61 -7.65
C ALA A 153 -9.87 2.94 -8.52
N LYS A 154 -10.68 3.73 -9.26
CA LYS A 154 -11.64 3.19 -10.22
C LYS A 154 -10.95 2.40 -11.34
N CYS A 155 -9.79 2.88 -11.81
CA CYS A 155 -8.98 2.18 -12.81
C CYS A 155 -8.43 0.84 -12.29
N LEU A 156 -7.99 0.77 -11.04
CA LEU A 156 -7.53 -0.48 -10.42
C LEU A 156 -8.66 -1.51 -10.20
N GLY A 157 -9.88 -1.02 -9.94
CA GLY A 157 -11.06 -1.85 -9.66
C GLY A 157 -11.38 -1.98 -8.17
N SER A 158 -12.46 -2.70 -7.86
CA SER A 158 -12.99 -2.88 -6.50
C SER A 158 -12.25 -3.95 -5.69
N ASP A 159 -11.78 -5.00 -6.36
CA ASP A 159 -11.38 -6.27 -5.74
C ASP A 159 -9.86 -6.50 -5.85
N VAL A 160 -9.12 -5.48 -5.41
CA VAL A 160 -7.67 -5.53 -5.32
C VAL A 160 -7.25 -6.23 -4.01
N TYR A 161 -6.26 -7.11 -4.09
CA TYR A 161 -5.59 -7.66 -2.91
C TYR A 161 -4.42 -6.77 -2.45
N GLU A 162 -3.91 -5.90 -3.32
CA GLU A 162 -2.91 -4.89 -2.99
C GLU A 162 -3.14 -3.62 -3.82
N ALA A 163 -2.76 -2.46 -3.29
CA ALA A 163 -2.71 -1.24 -4.07
C ALA A 163 -1.69 -0.26 -3.50
N ASN A 164 -0.77 0.20 -4.32
CA ASN A 164 0.26 1.16 -3.95
C ASN A 164 0.08 2.44 -4.76
N PHE A 165 -0.36 3.50 -4.08
CA PHE A 165 -0.53 4.84 -4.63
C PHE A 165 0.74 5.63 -4.39
N PHE A 166 1.35 6.13 -5.46
CA PHE A 166 2.54 6.97 -5.38
C PHE A 166 2.06 8.41 -5.42
N GLY A 167 2.00 9.04 -4.24
CA GLY A 167 1.31 10.30 -3.96
C GLY A 167 1.44 11.42 -5.01
N LYS A 168 0.56 12.41 -4.89
CA LYS A 168 0.40 13.51 -5.83
C LYS A 168 1.69 14.32 -6.04
N GLU A 169 1.82 14.80 -7.27
CA GLU A 169 3.01 15.40 -7.90
C GLU A 169 4.02 16.14 -7.02
N ARG A 170 5.27 15.96 -7.45
CA ARG A 170 6.38 16.91 -7.36
C ARG A 170 6.45 17.71 -8.67
N PRO A 171 7.05 18.93 -8.69
CA PRO A 171 7.15 19.74 -9.90
C PRO A 171 7.73 18.97 -11.10
N ARG A 172 7.13 19.13 -12.30
CA ARG A 172 7.57 18.54 -13.60
C ARG A 172 7.29 17.06 -13.82
N ALA A 173 6.49 16.41 -12.98
CA ALA A 173 6.03 15.05 -13.26
C ALA A 173 5.16 15.00 -14.54
N ILE A 174 5.22 13.89 -15.26
CA ILE A 174 4.35 13.63 -16.43
C ILE A 174 3.03 12.95 -16.04
N SER A 175 2.92 12.49 -14.79
CA SER A 175 1.73 11.91 -14.19
C SER A 175 1.34 12.66 -12.92
N ARG A 176 0.04 12.96 -12.77
CA ARG A 176 -0.54 13.61 -11.59
C ARG A 176 -0.56 12.71 -10.36
N LEU A 177 -0.81 11.43 -10.61
CA LEU A 177 -0.89 10.35 -9.63
C LEU A 177 -0.76 9.03 -10.41
N PHE A 178 -0.09 8.04 -9.85
CA PHE A 178 -0.20 6.68 -10.38
C PHE A 178 -0.29 5.67 -9.24
N ALA A 179 -0.86 4.52 -9.55
CA ALA A 179 -0.89 3.39 -8.64
C ALA A 179 -0.65 2.09 -9.38
N VAL A 180 -0.11 1.12 -8.67
CA VAL A 180 -0.09 -0.29 -9.08
C VAL A 180 -0.97 -1.06 -8.12
N GLY A 181 -1.81 -1.95 -8.64
CA GLY A 181 -2.65 -2.79 -7.80
C GLY A 181 -2.75 -4.20 -8.35
N GLY A 182 -2.82 -5.15 -7.45
CA GLY A 182 -2.92 -6.57 -7.76
C GLY A 182 -4.33 -7.08 -7.53
N ARG A 183 -4.82 -7.93 -8.44
CA ARG A 183 -6.13 -8.59 -8.36
C ARG A 183 -6.02 -10.07 -8.68
N ILE A 184 -6.98 -10.85 -8.19
CA ILE A 184 -7.17 -12.24 -8.59
C ILE A 184 -8.28 -12.26 -9.64
N GLY A 185 -7.97 -12.75 -10.84
CA GLY A 185 -8.98 -12.94 -11.89
C GLY A 185 -9.95 -14.06 -11.56
N ASP A 186 -11.04 -14.16 -12.33
CA ASP A 186 -12.06 -15.21 -12.17
C ASP A 186 -11.48 -16.62 -12.37
N ASP A 187 -10.39 -16.74 -13.14
CA ASP A 187 -9.61 -17.96 -13.34
C ASP A 187 -8.69 -18.29 -12.15
N GLY A 188 -8.74 -17.51 -11.08
CA GLY A 188 -7.85 -17.62 -9.92
C GLY A 188 -6.41 -17.19 -10.20
N ALA A 189 -6.13 -16.61 -11.38
CA ALA A 189 -4.82 -16.14 -11.75
C ALA A 189 -4.59 -14.70 -11.25
N PRO A 190 -3.49 -14.45 -10.52
CA PRO A 190 -3.13 -13.12 -10.08
C PRO A 190 -2.53 -12.28 -11.22
N SER A 191 -2.91 -11.01 -11.26
CA SER A 191 -2.38 -10.01 -12.18
C SER A 191 -2.20 -8.67 -11.48
N GLU A 192 -1.28 -7.84 -11.97
CA GLU A 192 -1.10 -6.46 -11.53
C GLU A 192 -1.47 -5.49 -12.65
N THR A 193 -2.00 -4.34 -12.27
CA THR A 193 -2.39 -3.25 -13.16
C THR A 193 -1.73 -1.95 -12.70
N LEU A 194 -1.01 -1.30 -13.60
CA LEU A 194 -0.61 0.10 -13.46
C LEU A 194 -1.75 0.99 -13.97
N CYS A 195 -2.11 1.99 -13.17
CA CYS A 195 -3.01 3.08 -13.52
C CYS A 195 -2.30 4.42 -13.30
N ALA A 196 -1.90 5.07 -14.40
CA ALA A 196 -1.18 6.34 -14.37
C ALA A 196 -2.06 7.46 -14.93
N LEU A 197 -2.50 8.37 -14.06
CA LEU A 197 -3.25 9.55 -14.45
C LEU A 197 -2.28 10.61 -14.95
N ALA A 198 -2.30 10.89 -16.25
CA ALA A 198 -1.40 11.84 -16.88
C ALA A 198 -1.83 13.29 -16.64
N THR A 199 -0.90 14.23 -16.83
CA THR A 199 -1.18 15.66 -16.67
C THR A 199 -2.06 16.22 -17.80
N ASN A 200 -1.99 15.63 -18.99
CA ASN A 200 -2.80 15.90 -20.18
C ASN A 200 -2.62 14.75 -21.21
N ASP A 201 -3.33 14.81 -22.34
CA ASP A 201 -3.30 13.76 -23.37
C ASP A 201 -1.89 13.58 -23.98
N GLU A 202 -1.15 14.67 -24.20
CA GLU A 202 0.23 14.61 -24.69
C GLU A 202 1.12 13.79 -23.75
N LYS A 203 1.01 14.05 -22.44
CA LYS A 203 1.75 13.30 -21.40
C LYS A 203 1.27 11.87 -21.27
N ALA A 204 -0.01 11.59 -21.50
CA ALA A 204 -0.53 10.23 -21.55
C ALA A 204 0.12 9.43 -22.68
N GLN A 205 0.22 10.01 -23.88
CA GLN A 205 0.90 9.37 -25.00
C GLN A 205 2.41 9.20 -24.75
N GLU A 206 3.05 10.17 -24.08
CA GLU A 206 4.45 10.07 -23.66
C GLU A 206 4.66 8.89 -22.69
N ILE A 207 3.83 8.77 -21.66
CA ILE A 207 3.85 7.64 -20.71
C ILE A 207 3.63 6.33 -21.45
N ALA A 208 2.61 6.26 -22.30
CA ALA A 208 2.28 5.05 -23.05
C ALA A 208 3.41 4.59 -23.97
N LYS A 209 4.08 5.52 -24.66
CA LYS A 209 5.26 5.22 -25.49
C LYS A 209 6.40 4.60 -24.67
N ARG A 210 6.67 5.14 -23.47
CA ARG A 210 7.69 4.60 -22.56
C ARG A 210 7.31 3.20 -22.09
N LEU A 211 6.07 2.99 -21.66
CA LEU A 211 5.59 1.68 -21.23
C LEU A 211 5.64 0.65 -22.36
N ARG A 212 5.22 1.00 -23.58
CA ARG A 212 5.28 0.10 -24.75
C ARG A 212 6.71 -0.39 -25.03
N THR A 213 7.74 0.41 -24.75
CA THR A 213 9.14 -0.02 -24.87
C THR A 213 9.46 -1.18 -23.93
N GLU A 214 8.90 -1.17 -22.72
CA GLU A 214 9.05 -2.24 -21.72
C GLU A 214 8.20 -3.49 -22.02
N THR A 215 7.30 -3.40 -23.01
CA THR A 215 6.47 -4.53 -23.49
C THR A 215 7.04 -5.23 -24.73
N THR A 216 8.21 -4.79 -25.21
CA THR A 216 8.89 -5.43 -26.35
C THR A 216 9.47 -6.80 -25.98
N LYS A 217 9.69 -7.66 -26.97
CA LYS A 217 10.24 -9.01 -26.77
C LYS A 217 11.59 -8.93 -26.02
N GLY A 218 11.75 -9.78 -25.00
CA GLY A 218 12.96 -9.82 -24.16
C GLY A 218 12.99 -8.78 -23.05
N LYS A 219 11.96 -7.94 -22.91
CA LYS A 219 11.75 -7.06 -21.76
C LYS A 219 10.86 -7.72 -20.70
N ARG A 220 10.81 -7.09 -19.54
CA ARG A 220 10.14 -7.58 -18.33
C ARG A 220 8.61 -7.71 -18.50
N TYR A 221 7.98 -6.83 -19.27
CA TYR A 221 6.52 -6.85 -19.52
C TYR A 221 6.18 -7.28 -20.94
N ALA A 222 7.02 -8.13 -21.54
CA ALA A 222 6.88 -8.54 -22.94
C ALA A 222 5.47 -9.09 -23.24
N GLY A 223 4.82 -8.54 -24.27
CA GLY A 223 3.49 -8.97 -24.71
C GLY A 223 2.31 -8.39 -23.92
N THR A 224 2.57 -7.55 -22.92
CA THR A 224 1.52 -6.81 -22.22
C THR A 224 1.00 -5.65 -23.08
N GLU A 225 -0.31 -5.39 -23.02
CA GLU A 225 -0.93 -4.26 -23.71
C GLU A 225 -0.85 -2.96 -22.87
N VAL A 226 -0.68 -1.83 -23.57
CA VAL A 226 -0.70 -0.48 -22.98
C VAL A 226 -1.78 0.35 -23.64
N SER A 227 -2.77 0.76 -22.84
CA SER A 227 -3.95 1.49 -23.31
C SER A 227 -3.97 2.91 -22.77
N VAL A 228 -4.48 3.84 -23.57
CA VAL A 228 -4.65 5.25 -23.20
C VAL A 228 -6.13 5.59 -23.32
N THR A 229 -6.69 6.17 -22.26
CA THR A 229 -8.01 6.81 -22.28
C THR A 229 -7.78 8.32 -22.26
N GLU A 230 -8.30 9.03 -23.27
CA GLU A 230 -8.17 10.49 -23.42
C GLU A 230 -9.28 11.23 -22.66
N GLY A 231 -9.11 12.55 -22.47
CA GLY A 231 -10.14 13.45 -21.92
C GLY A 231 -9.63 14.34 -20.78
N ASP A 232 -10.51 14.76 -19.87
CA ASP A 232 -10.14 15.66 -18.77
C ASP A 232 -9.18 15.03 -17.74
N MET A 233 -9.21 13.69 -17.66
CA MET A 233 -8.39 12.87 -16.77
C MET A 233 -7.73 11.73 -17.58
N PRO A 234 -6.75 12.03 -18.43
CA PRO A 234 -6.16 11.03 -19.31
C PRO A 234 -5.48 9.93 -18.51
N MET A 235 -5.85 8.68 -18.75
CA MET A 235 -5.38 7.53 -17.98
C MET A 235 -4.59 6.59 -18.88
N VAL A 236 -3.38 6.23 -18.45
CA VAL A 236 -2.60 5.17 -19.07
C VAL A 236 -2.69 3.92 -18.20
N THR A 237 -3.00 2.79 -18.84
CA THR A 237 -3.16 1.50 -18.16
C THR A 237 -2.27 0.44 -18.77
N MET A 238 -1.75 -0.45 -17.93
CA MET A 238 -0.96 -1.60 -18.33
C MET A 238 -1.21 -2.74 -17.35
N THR A 239 -1.60 -3.92 -17.82
CA THR A 239 -1.93 -5.07 -16.95
C THR A 239 -1.12 -6.29 -17.32
N TRP A 240 -0.41 -6.88 -16.37
CA TRP A 240 0.42 -8.07 -16.59
C TRP A 240 0.07 -9.20 -15.63
N LYS A 241 0.34 -10.44 -16.07
CA LYS A 241 0.15 -11.63 -15.24
C LYS A 241 1.33 -11.81 -14.29
N ASN A 242 1.05 -12.25 -13.07
CA ASN A 242 2.09 -12.60 -12.10
C ASN A 242 2.59 -13.99 -12.44
N THR A 243 3.86 -14.09 -12.85
CA THR A 243 4.47 -15.37 -13.23
C THR A 243 5.89 -15.44 -12.68
N SER A 244 6.34 -16.62 -12.29
CA SER A 244 7.74 -16.83 -11.88
C SER A 244 8.71 -16.61 -13.05
N ALA A 245 8.27 -16.85 -14.28
CA ALA A 245 9.06 -16.66 -15.50
C ALA A 245 9.45 -15.21 -15.78
N SER A 246 8.65 -14.24 -15.29
CA SER A 246 8.99 -12.82 -15.45
C SER A 246 10.07 -12.34 -14.47
N GLY A 247 10.44 -13.18 -13.48
CA GLY A 247 11.37 -12.81 -12.40
C GLY A 247 10.85 -11.65 -11.53
N MET A 248 9.54 -11.36 -11.60
CA MET A 248 8.90 -10.30 -10.85
C MET A 248 8.28 -10.83 -9.57
N HIS A 249 8.57 -10.18 -8.46
CA HIS A 249 7.72 -10.28 -7.29
C HIS A 249 6.63 -9.21 -7.39
N PRO A 250 5.37 -9.53 -7.10
CA PRO A 250 4.32 -8.51 -6.96
C PRO A 250 4.73 -7.41 -5.97
N ALA A 251 4.24 -6.19 -6.17
CA ALA A 251 4.66 -4.98 -5.47
C ALA A 251 6.14 -4.55 -5.67
N ASP A 252 6.85 -5.07 -6.69
CA ASP A 252 8.19 -4.59 -7.07
C ASP A 252 8.13 -3.30 -7.92
N GLU A 253 7.59 -2.23 -7.33
CA GLU A 253 7.04 -1.07 -8.05
C GLU A 253 8.03 0.09 -8.27
N LEU A 254 9.22 0.02 -7.65
CA LEU A 254 10.25 1.07 -7.67
C LEU A 254 10.73 1.44 -9.09
N ARG A 255 10.53 0.56 -10.08
CA ARG A 255 10.87 0.87 -11.48
C ARG A 255 9.84 1.79 -12.15
N PHE A 256 8.55 1.67 -11.85
CA PHE A 256 7.54 2.57 -12.41
C PHE A 256 7.68 3.98 -11.84
N ALA A 257 8.01 4.09 -10.56
CA ALA A 257 8.43 5.33 -9.94
C ALA A 257 9.51 6.05 -10.75
N THR A 258 10.54 5.33 -11.22
CA THR A 258 11.61 5.93 -12.04
C THR A 258 11.12 6.33 -13.45
N LEU A 259 10.31 5.49 -14.09
CA LEU A 259 9.79 5.72 -15.44
C LEU A 259 8.81 6.90 -15.53
N LEU A 260 7.95 7.03 -14.51
CA LEU A 260 6.82 7.97 -14.46
C LEU A 260 7.16 9.28 -13.75
N MET A 261 8.09 9.27 -12.78
CA MET A 261 8.40 10.48 -12.03
C MET A 261 9.54 11.32 -12.61
N HIS A 262 10.32 10.81 -13.58
CA HIS A 262 11.48 11.51 -14.16
C HIS A 262 12.19 12.43 -13.14
N LEU A 263 12.91 11.81 -12.20
CA LEU A 263 13.94 12.52 -11.45
C LEU A 263 14.98 13.01 -12.46
N VAL A 264 14.78 14.22 -12.98
CA VAL A 264 15.86 14.99 -13.59
C VAL A 264 16.94 15.07 -12.53
N LYS A 265 18.11 14.51 -12.83
CA LYS A 265 19.33 14.72 -12.03
C LYS A 265 19.60 16.21 -11.85
#